data_AF-A0A382U4P0-F1
#
_entry.id   AF-A0A382U4P0-F1
#
_cell.length_a   1.000
_cell.length_b   1.000
_cell.length_c   1.000
_cell.angle_alpha   90.00
_cell.angle_beta   90.00
_cell.angle_gamma   90.00
#
_symmetry.space_group_name_H-M   'P 1'
#
loop_
_entity.id
_entity.type
_entity.pdbx_description
1 polymer ?
#
loop_
_entity_poly.entity_id
_entity_poly.type
_entity_poly.pdbx_seq_one_letter_code
_entity_poly.pdbx_strand_id
1 'polypeptide(L)'
;MRGDSLGIRRLQTPHKNLLPLKKSLLNLTGIIKQNTSTFIDSNGVPFIYEKTRWCKLKYYKIRKIEKKGIASILWLHGVTTRHIIARPPHGEMKWAGVIHYNNDPWLLYEYAEIKFRDSRRKV
;
A
#
# COMPACT_ATOMS: atom_id res chain seq x y z
N MET A 1 -13.56 -24.04 -13.37
CA MET A 1 -12.81 -23.20 -14.32
C MET A 1 -11.36 -23.17 -13.84
N ARG A 2 -10.39 -23.54 -14.68
CA ARG A 2 -8.97 -23.57 -14.28
C ARG A 2 -8.44 -22.14 -14.08
N GLY A 3 -7.41 -21.97 -13.27
CA GLY A 3 -6.77 -20.67 -13.04
C GLY A 3 -6.76 -20.25 -11.57
N ASP A 4 -5.57 -19.91 -11.09
CA ASP A 4 -5.30 -19.66 -9.67
C ASP A 4 -5.82 -18.31 -9.17
N SER A 5 -6.13 -17.38 -10.08
CA SER A 5 -6.67 -16.06 -9.74
C SER A 5 -7.98 -15.77 -10.44
N LEU A 6 -8.77 -14.87 -9.85
CA LEU A 6 -9.95 -14.28 -10.45
C LEU A 6 -9.64 -13.69 -11.84
N GLY A 7 -8.48 -13.05 -12.00
CA GLY A 7 -8.06 -12.48 -13.28
C GLY A 7 -7.94 -13.53 -14.37
N ILE A 8 -7.24 -14.64 -14.10
CA ILE A 8 -7.07 -15.74 -15.07
C ILE A 8 -8.43 -16.34 -15.44
N ARG A 9 -9.27 -16.62 -14.43
CA ARG A 9 -10.61 -17.18 -14.68
C ARG A 9 -11.50 -16.23 -15.50
N ARG A 10 -11.41 -14.93 -15.26
CA ARG A 10 -12.14 -13.91 -16.04
C ARG A 10 -11.65 -13.77 -17.48
N LEU A 11 -10.38 -14.06 -17.76
CA LEU A 11 -9.87 -14.08 -19.14
C LEU A 11 -10.33 -15.32 -19.91
N GLN A 12 -10.51 -16.45 -19.22
CA GLN A 12 -10.86 -17.73 -19.83
C GLN A 12 -12.36 -17.99 -19.97
N THR A 13 -13.20 -17.15 -19.34
CA THR A 13 -14.64 -17.41 -19.28
C THR A 13 -15.34 -17.10 -20.61
N PRO A 14 -16.28 -17.94 -21.07
CA PRO A 14 -17.09 -17.67 -22.27
C PRO A 14 -18.15 -16.57 -22.04
N HIS A 15 -18.36 -16.11 -20.80
CA HIS A 15 -19.34 -15.08 -20.47
C HIS A 15 -18.90 -13.70 -21.00
N LYS A 16 -19.75 -13.06 -21.80
CA LYS A 16 -19.44 -11.80 -22.50
C LYS A 16 -19.79 -10.52 -21.69
N ASN A 17 -20.65 -10.63 -20.67
CA ASN A 17 -21.19 -9.49 -19.92
C ASN A 17 -20.61 -9.41 -18.49
N LEU A 18 -19.30 -9.58 -18.33
CA LEU A 18 -18.66 -9.48 -17.02
C LEU A 18 -18.68 -8.04 -16.52
N LEU A 19 -19.03 -7.84 -15.24
CA LEU A 19 -18.88 -6.53 -14.60
C LEU A 19 -17.39 -6.11 -14.62
N PRO A 20 -17.06 -4.88 -15.07
CA PRO A 20 -15.68 -4.45 -15.20
C PRO A 20 -15.02 -4.18 -13.84
N LEU A 21 -13.78 -4.66 -13.68
CA LEU A 21 -12.94 -4.34 -12.52
C LEU A 21 -12.13 -3.07 -12.83
N LYS A 22 -12.68 -1.91 -12.43
CA LYS A 22 -12.09 -0.59 -12.78
C LYS A 22 -10.86 -0.20 -11.95
N LYS A 23 -10.68 -0.82 -10.78
CA LYS A 23 -9.64 -0.46 -9.81
C LYS A 23 -8.93 -1.73 -9.32
N SER A 24 -7.63 -1.60 -9.07
CA SER A 24 -6.81 -2.64 -8.46
C SER A 24 -6.07 -2.05 -7.26
N LEU A 25 -6.02 -2.80 -6.16
CA LEU A 25 -5.29 -2.44 -4.95
C LEU A 25 -4.21 -3.49 -4.75
N LEU A 26 -2.96 -3.04 -4.65
CA LEU A 26 -1.80 -3.93 -4.63
C LEU A 26 -1.34 -4.30 -3.21
N ASN A 27 -1.76 -3.53 -2.21
CA ASN A 27 -1.30 -3.69 -0.84
C ASN A 27 -2.30 -3.09 0.16
N LEU A 28 -2.02 -3.35 1.44
CA LEU A 28 -2.81 -2.83 2.56
C LEU A 28 -2.91 -1.30 2.56
N THR A 29 -1.83 -0.58 2.22
CA THR A 29 -1.86 0.89 2.11
C THR A 29 -2.93 1.35 1.11
N GLY A 30 -3.09 0.65 -0.01
CA GLY A 30 -4.14 0.90 -1.00
C GLY A 30 -5.55 0.75 -0.42
N ILE A 31 -5.77 -0.29 0.39
CA ILE A 31 -7.04 -0.52 1.12
C ILE A 31 -7.30 0.61 2.13
N ILE A 32 -6.30 0.97 2.94
CA ILE A 32 -6.41 2.03 3.95
C ILE A 32 -6.74 3.39 3.32
N LYS A 33 -6.34 3.65 2.08
CA LYS A 33 -6.66 4.90 1.36
C LYS A 33 -8.06 4.94 0.75
N GLN A 34 -8.80 3.82 0.70
CA GLN A 34 -10.17 3.82 0.17
C GLN A 34 -11.18 4.28 1.22
N ASN A 35 -12.26 4.91 0.78
CA ASN A 35 -13.39 5.25 1.64
C ASN A 35 -14.41 4.10 1.76
N THR A 36 -14.38 3.14 0.83
CA THR A 36 -15.22 1.94 0.85
C THR A 36 -14.65 0.87 1.77
N SER A 37 -15.50 0.01 2.31
CA SER A 37 -15.10 -1.13 3.17
C SER A 37 -15.19 -2.48 2.48
N THR A 38 -15.88 -2.60 1.34
CA THR A 38 -16.06 -3.88 0.63
C THR A 38 -15.03 -4.05 -0.48
N PHE A 39 -14.38 -5.21 -0.50
CA PHE A 39 -13.31 -5.55 -1.44
C PHE A 39 -13.47 -6.99 -1.95
N ILE A 40 -12.68 -7.33 -2.97
CA ILE A 40 -12.58 -8.69 -3.50
C ILE A 40 -11.09 -9.01 -3.58
N ASP A 41 -10.68 -10.16 -3.07
CA ASP A 41 -9.29 -10.60 -3.12
C ASP A 41 -8.89 -11.17 -4.50
N SER A 42 -7.63 -11.58 -4.66
CA SER A 42 -7.15 -12.18 -5.91
C SER A 42 -7.79 -13.52 -6.24
N ASN A 43 -8.37 -14.21 -5.25
CA ASN A 43 -9.10 -15.46 -5.41
C ASN A 43 -10.58 -15.24 -5.73
N GLY A 44 -11.04 -13.98 -5.82
CA GLY A 44 -12.42 -13.63 -6.08
C GLY A 44 -13.33 -13.74 -4.86
N VAL A 45 -12.78 -13.83 -3.66
CA VAL A 45 -13.54 -13.88 -2.41
C VAL A 45 -13.84 -12.44 -1.96
N PRO A 46 -15.12 -12.08 -1.80
CA PRO A 46 -15.48 -10.78 -1.26
C PRO A 46 -15.18 -10.73 0.24
N PHE A 47 -14.69 -9.60 0.72
CA PHE A 47 -14.44 -9.37 2.15
C PHE A 47 -14.70 -7.91 2.54
N ILE A 48 -14.90 -7.68 3.83
CA ILE A 48 -15.05 -6.35 4.41
C ILE A 48 -13.80 -6.02 5.21
N TYR A 49 -13.24 -4.84 4.97
CA TYR A 49 -12.16 -4.26 5.76
C TYR A 49 -12.68 -3.02 6.50
N GLU A 50 -12.84 -3.16 7.81
CA GLU A 50 -13.26 -2.06 8.69
C GLU A 50 -12.07 -1.47 9.42
N LYS A 51 -11.88 -0.15 9.26
CA LYS A 51 -10.83 0.58 9.97
C LYS A 51 -11.26 0.83 11.41
N THR A 52 -10.55 0.25 12.35
CA THR A 52 -10.92 0.25 13.78
C THR A 52 -10.03 1.13 14.64
N ARG A 53 -8.78 1.40 14.22
CA ARG A 53 -7.78 2.05 15.09
C ARG A 53 -7.22 3.32 14.47
N TRP A 54 -7.07 4.36 15.29
CA TRP A 54 -6.41 5.60 14.87
C TRP A 54 -4.92 5.56 15.15
N CYS A 55 -4.13 5.35 14.11
CA CYS A 55 -2.67 5.30 14.16
C CYS A 55 -2.05 6.67 13.84
N LYS A 56 -0.84 6.93 14.37
CA LYS A 56 -0.07 8.14 14.09
C LYS A 56 0.58 8.02 12.71
N LEU A 57 0.52 9.07 11.90
CA LEU A 57 1.25 9.20 10.64
C LEU A 57 2.35 10.24 10.86
N LYS A 58 3.60 9.80 10.76
CA LYS A 58 4.80 10.65 10.96
C LYS A 58 5.63 10.71 9.70
N TYR A 59 6.29 11.85 9.49
CA TYR A 59 7.11 12.08 8.31
C TYR A 59 8.61 12.04 8.62
N TYR A 60 9.31 11.16 7.91
CA TYR A 60 10.73 10.92 8.06
C TYR A 60 11.49 11.26 6.79
N LYS A 61 12.68 11.84 6.94
CA LYS A 61 13.55 12.13 5.80
C LYS A 61 14.10 10.81 5.25
N ILE A 62 14.06 10.64 3.93
CA ILE A 62 14.65 9.50 3.25
C ILE A 62 16.17 9.64 3.34
N ARG A 63 16.81 8.62 3.94
CA ARG A 63 18.27 8.58 4.13
C ARG A 63 18.96 7.97 2.91
N LYS A 64 18.45 6.83 2.44
CA LYS A 64 19.04 6.06 1.34
C LYS A 64 17.96 5.20 0.69
N ILE A 65 18.10 5.00 -0.61
CA ILE A 65 17.35 4.00 -1.37
C ILE A 65 18.36 3.01 -1.94
N GLU A 66 18.21 1.73 -1.61
CA GLU A 66 19.07 0.66 -2.09
C GLU A 66 18.31 -0.19 -3.10
N LYS A 67 18.73 -0.17 -4.38
CA LYS A 67 18.08 -0.93 -5.45
C LYS A 67 18.53 -2.40 -5.39
N LYS A 68 17.58 -3.32 -5.44
CA LYS A 68 17.78 -4.79 -5.37
C LYS A 68 17.19 -5.51 -6.58
N GLY A 69 17.38 -4.96 -7.78
CA GLY A 69 16.88 -5.53 -9.04
C GLY A 69 15.35 -5.51 -9.14
N ILE A 70 14.68 -6.43 -8.44
CA ILE A 70 13.23 -6.63 -8.41
C ILE A 70 12.48 -5.71 -7.42
N ALA A 71 13.19 -5.15 -6.45
CA ALA A 71 12.65 -4.26 -5.43
C ALA A 71 13.69 -3.22 -5.03
N SER A 72 13.32 -2.27 -4.19
CA SER A 72 14.24 -1.36 -3.51
C SER A 72 13.98 -1.37 -2.01
N ILE A 73 15.02 -1.10 -1.23
CA ILE A 73 14.95 -0.95 0.22
C ILE A 73 15.05 0.52 0.55
N LEU A 74 14.05 1.03 1.25
CA LEU A 74 13.97 2.40 1.73
C LEU A 74 14.48 2.49 3.17
N TRP A 75 15.45 3.37 3.38
CA TRP A 75 16.02 3.68 4.68
C TRP A 75 15.60 5.08 5.11
N LEU A 76 15.06 5.22 6.31
CA LEU A 76 14.53 6.47 6.83
C LEU A 76 15.35 6.95 8.05
N HIS A 77 15.53 8.27 8.18
CA HIS A 77 16.22 8.84 9.34
C HIS A 77 15.43 8.62 10.62
N GLY A 78 16.08 8.09 11.66
CA GLY A 78 15.45 7.87 12.98
C GLY A 78 14.48 6.69 13.04
N VAL A 79 14.43 5.86 11.99
CA VAL A 79 13.61 4.65 11.93
C VAL A 79 14.53 3.46 11.65
N THR A 80 14.50 2.46 12.54
CA THR A 80 15.30 1.23 12.41
C THR A 80 14.70 0.25 11.41
N THR A 81 13.38 0.25 11.28
CA THR A 81 12.65 -0.58 10.32
C THR A 81 12.96 -0.18 8.88
N ARG A 82 13.23 -1.17 8.04
CA ARG A 82 13.46 -1.00 6.60
C ARG A 82 12.16 -1.26 5.85
N HIS A 83 11.87 -0.48 4.81
CA HIS A 83 10.67 -0.68 4.00
C HIS A 83 11.04 -1.19 2.60
N ILE A 84 10.49 -2.34 2.22
CA ILE A 84 10.65 -2.91 0.88
C ILE A 84 9.60 -2.28 -0.02
N ILE A 85 10.05 -1.69 -1.13
CA ILE A 85 9.21 -0.97 -2.09
C ILE A 85 9.45 -1.53 -3.48
N ALA A 86 8.40 -1.71 -4.28
CA ALA A 86 8.53 -2.26 -5.63
C ALA A 86 9.29 -1.30 -6.56
N ARG A 87 9.06 0.01 -6.41
CA ARG A 87 9.71 1.05 -7.20
C ARG A 87 10.25 2.14 -6.29
N PRO A 88 11.45 2.68 -6.57
CA PRO A 88 11.96 3.83 -5.85
C PRO A 88 11.03 5.04 -6.06
N PRO A 89 10.90 5.93 -5.06
CA PRO A 89 10.16 7.17 -5.24
C PRO A 89 10.82 8.09 -6.28
N HIS A 90 10.06 9.04 -6.81
CA HIS A 90 10.57 10.07 -7.72
C HIS A 90 11.68 10.89 -7.03
N GLY A 91 12.64 11.41 -7.80
CA GLY A 91 13.84 12.06 -7.25
C GLY A 91 13.57 13.25 -6.33
N GLU A 92 12.43 13.92 -6.50
CA GLU A 92 12.01 15.08 -5.71
C GLU A 92 11.45 14.69 -4.33
N MET A 93 11.03 13.43 -4.16
CA MET A 93 10.43 12.94 -2.93
C MET A 93 11.52 12.70 -1.87
N LYS A 94 11.64 13.62 -0.92
CA LYS A 94 12.66 13.59 0.14
C LYS A 94 12.16 13.03 1.46
N TRP A 95 10.84 12.88 1.61
CA TRP A 95 10.18 12.45 2.85
C TRP A 95 9.27 11.26 2.61
N ALA A 96 9.12 10.44 3.65
CA ALA A 96 8.22 9.30 3.68
C ALA A 96 7.28 9.42 4.89
N GLY A 97 5.99 9.33 4.64
CA GLY A 97 4.96 9.19 5.66
C GLY A 97 4.85 7.74 6.10
N VAL A 98 5.07 7.47 7.38
CA VAL A 98 5.00 6.14 7.98
C VAL A 98 3.90 6.10 9.03
N ILE A 99 3.02 5.11 8.94
CA ILE A 99 2.02 4.80 9.97
C ILE A 99 2.71 4.04 11.11
N HIS A 100 2.44 4.49 12.32
CA HIS A 100 2.88 3.84 13.55
C HIS A 100 1.74 3.04 14.19
N TYR A 101 1.97 1.74 14.35
CA TYR A 101 1.06 0.85 15.07
C TYR A 101 1.67 0.57 16.45
N ASN A 102 0.89 0.80 17.52
CA ASN A 102 1.40 0.71 18.90
C ASN A 102 2.68 1.53 19.18
N ASN A 103 2.81 2.70 18.51
CA ASN A 103 3.99 3.58 18.48
C ASN A 103 5.19 3.08 17.67
N ASP A 104 5.16 1.85 17.14
CA ASP A 104 6.23 1.32 16.29
C ASP A 104 6.03 1.65 14.81
N PRO A 105 7.08 2.05 14.07
CA PRO A 105 7.01 2.26 12.62
C PRO A 105 6.59 0.98 11.91
N TRP A 106 5.46 1.01 11.21
CA TRP A 106 4.87 -0.18 10.60
C TRP A 106 4.76 -0.08 9.09
N LEU A 107 3.92 0.81 8.59
CA LEU A 107 3.49 0.79 7.19
C LEU A 107 3.88 2.09 6.49
N LEU A 108 4.59 1.96 5.36
CA LEU A 108 4.82 3.09 4.46
C LEU A 108 3.50 3.52 3.82
N TYR A 109 3.12 4.77 4.05
CA TYR A 109 1.83 5.30 3.63
C TYR A 109 1.92 6.15 2.36
N GLU A 110 2.88 7.07 2.30
CA GLU A 110 3.11 7.94 1.15
C GLU A 110 4.50 8.56 1.13
N TYR A 111 4.82 9.20 0.02
CA TYR A 111 6.01 10.02 -0.15
C TYR A 111 5.63 11.50 -0.24
N ALA A 112 6.55 12.39 0.10
CA ALA A 112 6.38 13.83 -0.03
C ALA A 112 7.70 14.53 -0.37
N GLU A 113 7.61 15.63 -1.09
CA GLU A 113 8.75 16.51 -1.41
C GLU A 113 9.19 17.32 -0.18
N ILE A 114 8.22 17.78 0.60
CA ILE A 114 8.40 18.53 1.84
C ILE A 114 7.93 17.73 3.06
N LYS A 115 8.40 18.12 4.25
CA LYS A 115 7.93 17.52 5.50
C LYS A 115 6.53 18.03 5.84
N PHE A 116 5.54 17.16 5.81
CA PHE A 116 4.21 17.48 6.35
C PHE A 116 4.15 17.33 7.86
N ARG A 117 3.15 18.00 8.47
CA ARG A 117 2.84 17.87 9.89
C ARG A 117 2.36 16.45 10.20
N ASP A 118 2.78 15.94 11.36
CA ASP A 118 2.26 14.68 11.89
C ASP A 118 0.73 14.71 12.00
N SER A 119 0.10 13.62 11.60
CA SER A 119 -1.36 13.49 11.60
C SER A 119 -1.77 12.09 12.03
N ARG A 120 -3.02 11.71 11.80
CA ARG A 120 -3.52 10.36 12.11
C ARG A 120 -4.22 9.77 10.90
N ARG A 121 -4.17 8.45 10.78
CA ARG A 121 -4.94 7.66 9.81
C ARG A 121 -5.66 6.56 10.56
N LYS A 122 -6.93 6.35 10.21
CA LYS A 122 -7.67 5.19 10.70
C LYS A 122 -7.25 3.99 9.86
N VAL A 123 -6.85 2.92 10.53
CA VAL A 123 -6.40 1.67 9.94
C VAL A 123 -7.33 0.55 10.34
#